data_AF-A0A814YIG7-F1
#
_entry.id   AF-A0A814YIG7-F1
#
_cell.length_a   1.000
_cell.length_b   1.000
_cell.length_c   1.000
_cell.angle_alpha   90.00
_cell.angle_beta   90.00
_cell.angle_gamma   90.00
#
_symmetry.space_group_name_H-M   'P 1'
#
loop_
_entity.id
_entity.type
_entity.pdbx_description
1 polymer ?
#
loop_
_entity_poly.entity_id
_entity_poly.type
_entity_poly.pdbx_seq_one_letter_code
_entity_poly.pdbx_strand_id
1 'polypeptide(L)'
;MESGLNCHYSTFTRYIPDHVLKPSTDDWGTCLCIICLNPQLKLEKLQRLKFLYPVLKTILPDGLADITELVTDEIKTKEFLDNLIKLKDEKFNITYTEWTKKKHSKSDVPVSTKTTLTISIFDFTTKFLNEINNLVSHIDRVRQQFRAAKQAKQAATEQEDTVAIHLDWSENFKLKQARQEKGK
;
A
#
# COMPACT_ATOMS: atom_id res chain seq x y z
N MET A 1 7.03 -26.28 -22.66
CA MET A 1 8.36 -25.88 -22.16
C MET A 1 8.22 -24.51 -21.52
N GLU A 2 8.30 -24.45 -20.19
CA GLU A 2 8.33 -23.21 -19.43
C GLU A 2 9.56 -22.41 -19.82
N SER A 3 9.36 -21.24 -20.42
CA SER A 3 10.39 -20.21 -20.48
C SER A 3 9.79 -18.93 -19.90
N GLY A 4 9.40 -19.03 -18.62
CA GLY A 4 9.23 -17.86 -17.78
C GLY A 4 10.59 -17.17 -17.66
N LEU A 5 10.89 -16.23 -18.56
CA LEU A 5 11.99 -15.31 -18.38
C LEU A 5 11.66 -14.41 -17.20
N ASN A 6 12.00 -14.92 -16.01
CA ASN A 6 12.11 -14.16 -14.79
C ASN A 6 13.00 -12.96 -15.08
N CYS A 7 12.45 -11.76 -14.99
CA CYS A 7 13.27 -10.55 -15.04
C CYS A 7 14.06 -10.52 -13.73
N HIS A 8 15.27 -11.04 -13.75
CA HIS A 8 16.16 -10.98 -12.60
C HIS A 8 16.39 -9.51 -12.22
N TYR A 9 16.47 -9.24 -10.92
CA TYR A 9 16.72 -7.90 -10.37
C TYR A 9 17.90 -7.18 -11.06
N SER A 10 18.97 -7.92 -11.34
CA SER A 10 20.14 -7.43 -12.08
C SER A 10 19.82 -6.99 -13.51
N THR A 11 18.84 -7.59 -14.16
CA THR A 11 18.37 -7.21 -15.49
C THR A 11 17.52 -5.95 -15.40
N PHE A 12 16.57 -5.87 -14.47
CA PHE A 12 15.72 -4.68 -14.29
C PHE A 12 16.52 -3.43 -13.95
N THR A 13 17.47 -3.52 -13.02
CA THR A 13 18.31 -2.39 -12.56
C THR A 13 19.21 -1.80 -13.64
N ARG A 14 19.48 -2.53 -14.73
CA ARG A 14 20.20 -2.02 -15.90
C ARG A 14 19.37 -1.08 -16.77
N TYR A 15 18.04 -1.18 -16.70
CA TYR A 15 17.12 -0.32 -17.44
C TYR A 15 16.62 0.88 -16.63
N ILE A 16 17.01 0.98 -15.35
CA ILE A 16 16.72 2.15 -14.52
C ILE A 16 17.72 3.25 -14.92
N PRO A 17 17.24 4.46 -15.30
CA PRO A 17 18.12 5.57 -15.63
C PRO A 17 19.09 5.89 -14.48
N ASP A 18 20.32 6.29 -14.81
CA ASP A 18 21.39 6.47 -13.81
C ASP A 18 21.08 7.55 -12.75
N HIS A 19 20.17 8.47 -13.05
CA HIS A 19 19.73 9.51 -12.13
C HIS A 19 18.61 9.07 -11.17
N VAL A 20 18.09 7.86 -11.34
CA VAL A 20 17.06 7.28 -10.48
C VAL A 20 17.71 6.30 -9.51
N LEU A 21 17.44 6.47 -8.21
CA LEU A 21 17.93 5.56 -7.19
C LEU A 21 17.43 4.15 -7.50
N LYS A 22 18.37 3.22 -7.69
CA LYS A 22 18.04 1.82 -7.98
C LYS A 22 17.45 1.20 -6.70
N PRO A 23 16.22 0.66 -6.75
CA PRO A 23 15.61 0.01 -5.58
C PRO A 23 16.46 -1.19 -5.22
N SER A 24 16.65 -1.47 -3.93
CA SER A 24 17.25 -2.71 -3.44
C SER A 24 16.32 -3.91 -3.66
N THR A 25 16.83 -5.12 -3.44
CA THR A 25 15.99 -6.34 -3.45
C THR A 25 14.93 -6.31 -2.37
N ASP A 26 15.17 -5.60 -1.27
CA ASP A 26 14.23 -5.48 -0.16
C ASP A 26 13.08 -4.51 -0.52
N ASP A 27 13.36 -3.52 -1.38
CA ASP A 27 12.36 -2.57 -1.86
C ASP A 27 11.34 -3.19 -2.84
N TRP A 28 11.65 -4.37 -3.39
CA TRP A 28 10.81 -5.04 -4.41
C TRP A 28 9.51 -5.65 -3.86
N GLY A 29 9.37 -5.77 -2.54
CA GLY A 29 8.14 -6.21 -1.88
C GLY A 29 7.37 -5.10 -1.16
N THR A 30 7.96 -3.91 -1.02
CA THR A 30 7.45 -2.90 -0.10
C THR A 30 6.86 -1.72 -0.85
N CYS A 31 5.54 -1.57 -0.77
CA CYS A 31 4.90 -0.34 -1.22
C CYS A 31 5.10 0.77 -0.18
N LEU A 32 5.86 1.82 -0.55
CA LEU A 32 6.15 2.97 0.33
C LEU A 32 5.05 4.04 0.30
N CYS A 33 3.86 3.74 -0.22
CA CYS A 33 2.77 4.72 -0.24
C CYS A 33 2.12 4.86 1.15
N ILE A 34 1.52 6.01 1.43
CA ILE A 34 0.80 6.27 2.70
C ILE A 34 -0.32 5.25 2.95
N ILE A 35 -0.93 4.72 1.88
CA ILE A 35 -2.00 3.70 1.98
C ILE A 35 -1.46 2.40 2.57
N CYS A 36 -0.18 2.05 2.37
CA CYS A 36 0.44 0.87 2.98
C CYS A 36 1.10 1.19 4.32
N LEU A 37 1.78 2.34 4.42
CA LEU A 37 2.55 2.71 5.61
C LEU A 37 1.67 3.03 6.83
N ASN A 38 0.55 3.76 6.65
CA ASN A 38 -0.27 4.16 7.80
C ASN A 38 -0.99 2.99 8.49
N PRO A 39 -1.60 2.03 7.75
CA PRO A 39 -2.12 0.81 8.34
C PRO A 39 -1.07 0.01 9.13
N GLN A 40 0.13 -0.13 8.56
CA GLN A 40 1.24 -0.83 9.22
C GLN A 40 1.60 -0.16 10.56
N LEU A 41 1.74 1.16 10.58
CA LEU A 41 2.04 1.91 11.82
C LEU A 41 0.95 1.76 12.88
N LYS A 42 -0.32 1.69 12.47
CA LYS A 42 -1.46 1.47 13.38
C LYS A 42 -1.48 0.04 13.93
N LEU A 43 -1.19 -0.96 13.09
CA LEU A 43 -1.05 -2.35 13.50
C LEU A 43 0.06 -2.52 14.53
N GLU A 44 1.25 -2.00 14.24
CA GLU A 44 2.39 -2.01 15.17
C GLU A 44 2.05 -1.34 16.50
N LYS A 45 1.27 -0.25 16.48
CA LYS A 45 0.83 0.42 17.70
C LYS A 45 -0.07 -0.48 18.54
N LEU A 46 -1.05 -1.14 17.94
CA LEU A 46 -1.93 -2.07 18.65
C LEU A 46 -1.14 -3.24 19.23
N GLN A 47 -0.21 -3.81 18.47
CA GLN A 47 0.70 -4.86 18.92
C GLN A 47 1.51 -4.45 20.16
N ARG A 48 2.12 -3.25 20.14
CA ARG A 48 2.90 -2.72 21.28
C ARG A 48 2.07 -2.50 22.53
N LEU A 49 0.83 -2.05 22.35
CA LEU A 49 -0.13 -1.88 23.45
C LEU A 49 -0.73 -3.21 23.92
N LYS A 50 -0.39 -4.32 23.25
CA LYS A 50 -0.94 -5.66 23.46
C LYS A 50 -2.45 -5.75 23.26
N PHE A 51 -3.05 -4.73 22.65
CA PHE A 51 -4.42 -4.79 22.17
C PHE A 51 -4.46 -5.76 20.99
N LEU A 52 -5.41 -6.69 21.02
CA LEU A 52 -5.53 -7.76 20.02
C LEU A 52 -4.33 -8.72 19.96
N TYR A 53 -3.37 -8.66 20.89
CA TYR A 53 -2.20 -9.55 20.87
C TYR A 53 -2.57 -11.04 20.80
N PRO A 54 -3.56 -11.56 21.55
CA PRO A 54 -3.98 -12.96 21.43
C PRO A 54 -4.48 -13.31 20.03
N VAL A 55 -5.26 -12.40 19.42
CA VAL A 55 -5.82 -12.57 18.07
C VAL A 55 -4.71 -12.51 17.03
N LEU A 56 -3.85 -11.49 17.09
CA LEU A 56 -2.73 -11.32 16.17
C LEU A 56 -1.73 -12.47 16.24
N LYS A 57 -1.49 -13.05 17.44
CA LYS A 57 -0.64 -14.23 17.59
C LYS A 57 -1.22 -15.47 16.92
N THR A 58 -2.55 -15.61 16.90
CA THR A 58 -3.22 -16.73 16.20
C THR A 58 -3.20 -16.53 14.68
N ILE A 59 -3.46 -15.30 14.23
CA ILE A 59 -3.55 -14.95 12.81
C ILE A 59 -2.15 -14.87 12.14
N LEU A 60 -1.14 -14.42 12.89
CA LEU A 60 0.24 -14.15 12.46
C LEU A 60 1.24 -14.65 13.53
N PRO A 61 1.53 -15.96 13.57
CA PRO A 61 2.31 -16.58 14.64
C PRO A 61 3.80 -16.19 14.66
N ASP A 62 4.36 -15.69 13.55
CA ASP A 62 5.81 -15.47 13.38
C ASP A 62 6.33 -14.09 13.84
N GLY A 63 5.49 -13.25 14.47
CA GLY A 63 5.93 -12.00 15.10
C GLY A 63 5.32 -10.73 14.55
N LEU A 64 6.14 -9.70 14.28
CA LEU A 64 5.67 -8.38 13.84
C LEU A 64 4.84 -8.56 12.56
N ALA A 65 3.58 -8.17 12.63
CA ALA A 65 2.63 -8.48 11.58
C ALA A 65 2.91 -7.59 10.37
N ASP A 66 3.16 -8.18 9.20
CA ASP A 66 3.06 -7.45 7.94
C ASP A 66 1.57 -7.28 7.64
N ILE A 67 1.10 -6.04 7.61
CA ILE A 67 -0.28 -5.72 7.29
C ILE A 67 -0.67 -6.26 5.91
N THR A 68 0.29 -6.36 4.99
CA THR A 68 0.08 -6.90 3.65
C THR A 68 -0.28 -8.38 3.71
N GLU A 69 0.42 -9.18 4.52
CA GLU A 69 0.07 -10.60 4.71
C GLU A 69 -1.36 -10.72 5.26
N LEU A 70 -1.67 -9.93 6.30
CA LEU A 70 -2.99 -9.92 6.93
C LEU A 70 -4.11 -9.69 5.92
N VAL A 71 -4.00 -8.63 5.12
CA VAL A 71 -5.06 -8.20 4.19
C VAL A 71 -5.16 -9.04 2.92
N THR A 72 -4.20 -9.94 2.69
CA THR A 72 -4.22 -10.82 1.51
C THR A 72 -4.97 -12.13 1.74
N ASP A 73 -5.26 -12.46 2.99
CA ASP A 73 -6.09 -13.58 3.39
C ASP A 73 -7.42 -13.06 3.94
N GLU A 74 -8.50 -13.37 3.24
CA GLU A 74 -9.85 -12.85 3.54
C GLU A 74 -10.35 -13.32 4.92
N ILE A 75 -10.03 -14.55 5.32
CA ILE A 75 -10.45 -15.13 6.60
C ILE A 75 -9.74 -14.41 7.74
N LYS A 76 -8.41 -14.30 7.63
CA LYS A 76 -7.56 -13.57 8.59
C LYS A 76 -7.98 -12.10 8.70
N THR A 77 -8.24 -11.46 7.55
CA THR A 77 -8.70 -10.07 7.50
C THR A 77 -10.00 -9.90 8.25
N LYS A 78 -10.99 -10.76 7.98
CA LYS A 78 -12.30 -10.68 8.63
C LYS A 78 -12.21 -10.87 10.14
N GLU A 79 -11.49 -11.90 10.59
CA GLU A 79 -11.28 -12.15 12.02
C GLU A 79 -10.61 -10.96 12.72
N PHE A 80 -9.62 -10.34 12.07
CA PHE A 80 -8.97 -9.14 12.59
C PHE A 80 -9.94 -7.96 12.68
N LEU A 81 -10.72 -7.69 11.62
CA LEU A 81 -11.69 -6.59 11.59
C LEU A 81 -12.77 -6.75 12.67
N ASP A 82 -13.28 -7.96 12.87
CA ASP A 82 -14.29 -8.25 13.90
C ASP A 82 -13.75 -7.96 15.31
N ASN A 83 -12.48 -8.28 15.58
CA ASN A 83 -11.86 -7.98 16.86
C ASN A 83 -11.49 -6.50 17.01
N LEU A 84 -11.09 -5.86 15.91
CA LEU A 84 -10.82 -4.42 15.89
C LEU A 84 -12.10 -3.62 16.20
N ILE A 85 -13.27 -4.03 15.71
CA ILE A 85 -14.55 -3.38 16.00
C ILE A 85 -14.88 -3.39 17.50
N LYS A 86 -14.54 -4.46 18.23
CA LYS A 86 -14.77 -4.55 19.68
C LYS A 86 -14.05 -3.46 20.47
N LEU A 87 -12.94 -2.93 19.94
CA LEU A 87 -12.21 -1.83 20.58
C LEU A 87 -12.95 -0.49 20.52
N LYS A 88 -14.00 -0.36 19.71
CA LYS A 88 -14.79 0.89 19.63
C LYS A 88 -15.54 1.20 20.91
N ASP A 89 -15.90 0.18 21.69
CA ASP A 89 -16.68 0.32 22.92
C ASP A 89 -15.81 0.75 24.12
N GLU A 90 -14.50 0.67 23.95
CA GLU A 90 -13.52 1.09 24.95
C GLU A 90 -13.46 2.62 25.09
N LYS A 91 -13.11 3.11 26.30
CA LYS A 91 -13.13 4.54 26.63
C LYS A 91 -11.75 5.08 27.00
N PHE A 92 -10.78 4.90 26.09
CA PHE A 92 -9.44 5.45 26.27
C PHE A 92 -8.94 6.20 25.03
N ASN A 93 -7.90 7.01 25.22
CA ASN A 93 -7.20 7.70 24.14
C ASN A 93 -5.93 6.95 23.76
N ILE A 94 -5.61 6.95 22.46
CA ILE A 94 -4.42 6.32 21.90
C ILE A 94 -3.53 7.37 21.24
N THR A 95 -2.24 7.32 21.56
CA THR A 95 -1.22 8.16 20.95
C THR A 95 -0.38 7.36 19.96
N TYR A 96 -0.35 7.79 18.70
CA TYR A 96 0.34 7.09 17.61
C TYR A 96 0.89 8.06 16.56
N THR A 97 1.78 7.57 15.69
CA THR A 97 2.34 8.35 14.58
C THR A 97 1.76 7.88 13.25
N GLU A 98 1.49 8.81 12.35
CA GLU A 98 1.10 8.53 10.97
C GLU A 98 1.69 9.55 10.00
N TRP A 99 1.75 9.19 8.73
CA TRP A 99 2.10 10.10 7.65
C TRP A 99 0.88 10.90 7.20
N THR A 100 1.03 12.22 7.13
CA THR A 100 0.02 13.16 6.65
C THR A 100 0.57 13.97 5.49
N LYS A 101 -0.24 14.18 4.45
CA LYS A 101 0.09 15.09 3.35
C LYS A 101 -0.29 16.51 3.76
N LYS A 102 0.70 17.40 3.88
CA LYS A 102 0.47 18.82 4.16
C LYS A 102 0.80 19.65 2.93
N LYS A 103 -0.04 20.63 2.61
CA LYS A 103 0.28 21.64 1.60
C LYS A 103 1.38 22.54 2.17
N HIS A 104 2.51 22.62 1.48
CA HIS A 104 3.57 23.54 1.87
C HIS A 104 3.25 24.93 1.31
N SER A 105 3.41 25.98 2.11
CA SER A 105 3.10 27.37 1.72
C SER A 105 3.88 27.89 0.50
N LYS A 106 4.91 27.16 0.04
CA LYS A 106 5.82 27.55 -1.05
C LYS A 106 5.83 26.57 -2.22
N SER A 107 5.03 25.50 -2.20
CA SER A 107 4.95 24.55 -3.31
C SER A 107 3.57 23.91 -3.41
N ASP A 108 3.03 23.83 -4.62
CA ASP A 108 1.76 23.13 -4.90
C ASP A 108 1.86 21.60 -4.71
N VAL A 109 3.06 21.07 -4.51
CA VAL A 109 3.30 19.65 -4.25
C VAL A 109 3.09 19.38 -2.75
N PRO A 110 2.11 18.54 -2.38
CA PRO A 110 1.93 18.17 -0.98
C PRO A 110 3.12 17.35 -0.49
N VAL A 111 3.69 17.75 0.66
CA VAL A 111 4.80 17.05 1.30
C VAL A 111 4.24 16.11 2.37
N SER A 112 4.70 14.86 2.34
CA SER A 112 4.37 13.86 3.35
C SER A 112 5.19 14.11 4.61
N THR A 113 4.54 14.35 5.74
CA THR A 113 5.19 14.58 7.04
C THR A 113 4.66 13.60 8.08
N LYS A 114 5.54 13.07 8.93
CA LYS A 114 5.16 12.20 10.04
C LYS A 114 4.64 13.06 11.18
N THR A 115 3.45 12.75 11.69
CA THR A 115 2.77 13.49 12.75
C THR A 115 2.33 12.55 13.86
N THR A 116 2.53 12.98 15.12
CA THR A 116 2.01 12.29 16.30
C THR A 116 0.63 12.84 16.62
N LEU A 117 -0.34 11.95 16.83
CA LEU A 117 -1.72 12.28 17.16
C LEU A 117 -2.14 11.56 18.43
N THR A 118 -3.00 12.20 19.21
CA THR A 118 -3.71 11.58 20.33
C THR A 118 -5.20 11.72 20.08
N ILE A 119 -5.89 10.61 19.89
CA ILE A 119 -7.34 10.56 19.58
C ILE A 119 -8.01 9.47 20.41
N SER A 120 -9.35 9.46 20.42
CA SER A 120 -10.11 8.39 21.05
C SER A 120 -9.87 7.05 20.35
N ILE A 121 -9.97 5.94 21.09
CA ILE A 121 -9.90 4.60 20.49
C ILE A 121 -11.03 4.36 19.47
N PHE A 122 -12.18 4.99 19.67
CA PHE A 122 -13.28 4.98 18.71
C PHE A 122 -12.88 5.59 17.36
N ASP A 123 -12.29 6.80 17.36
CA ASP A 123 -11.84 7.49 16.15
C ASP A 123 -10.68 6.76 15.49
N PHE A 124 -9.74 6.27 16.29
CA PHE A 124 -8.61 5.46 15.83
C PHE A 124 -9.11 4.23 15.07
N THR A 125 -10.01 3.48 15.69
CA THR A 125 -10.54 2.22 15.14
C THR A 125 -11.33 2.49 13.87
N THR A 126 -12.19 3.50 13.87
CA THR A 126 -12.97 3.88 12.68
C THR A 126 -12.09 4.28 11.51
N LYS A 127 -11.05 5.08 11.76
CA LYS A 127 -10.07 5.45 10.76
C LYS A 127 -9.30 4.23 10.26
N PHE A 128 -8.86 3.37 11.17
CA PHE A 128 -8.07 2.19 10.81
C PHE A 128 -8.87 1.22 9.95
N LEU A 129 -10.13 0.94 10.29
CA LEU A 129 -11.03 0.11 9.48
C LEU A 129 -11.15 0.62 8.04
N ASN A 130 -11.34 1.93 7.86
CA ASN A 130 -11.40 2.54 6.54
C ASN A 130 -10.07 2.42 5.78
N GLU A 131 -8.95 2.60 6.47
CA GLU A 131 -7.62 2.43 5.87
C GLU A 131 -7.34 0.98 5.45
N ILE A 132 -7.79 -0.03 6.21
CA ILE A 132 -7.69 -1.45 5.81
C ILE A 132 -8.48 -1.71 4.52
N ASN A 133 -9.72 -1.23 4.42
CA ASN A 133 -10.52 -1.40 3.20
C ASN A 133 -9.85 -0.73 1.98
N ASN A 134 -9.25 0.44 2.18
CA ASN A 134 -8.48 1.13 1.14
C ASN A 134 -7.22 0.36 0.76
N LEU A 135 -6.57 -0.29 1.73
CA LEU A 135 -5.37 -1.10 1.51
C LEU A 135 -5.70 -2.37 0.72
N VAL A 136 -6.77 -3.10 1.07
CA VAL A 136 -7.26 -4.26 0.29
C VAL A 136 -7.48 -3.85 -1.17
N SER A 137 -8.25 -2.78 -1.38
CA SER A 137 -8.51 -2.25 -2.73
C SER A 137 -7.22 -1.81 -3.45
N HIS A 138 -6.24 -1.29 -2.72
CA HIS A 138 -4.95 -0.88 -3.28
C HIS A 138 -4.15 -2.10 -3.75
N ILE A 139 -4.03 -3.12 -2.91
CA ILE A 139 -3.31 -4.36 -3.24
C ILE A 139 -3.94 -5.07 -4.43
N ASP A 140 -5.27 -5.12 -4.50
CA ASP A 140 -5.97 -5.71 -5.65
C ASP A 140 -5.70 -4.95 -6.94
N ARG A 141 -5.71 -3.61 -6.91
CA ARG A 141 -5.33 -2.80 -8.06
C ARG A 141 -3.89 -3.05 -8.49
N VAL A 142 -2.94 -3.10 -7.55
CA VAL A 142 -1.52 -3.39 -7.85
C VAL A 142 -1.38 -4.77 -8.49
N ARG A 143 -2.07 -5.79 -7.96
CA ARG A 143 -2.12 -7.14 -8.54
C ARG A 143 -2.70 -7.13 -9.94
N GLN A 144 -3.79 -6.41 -10.18
CA GLN A 144 -4.39 -6.27 -11.51
C GLN A 144 -3.45 -5.57 -12.49
N GLN A 145 -2.81 -4.48 -12.09
CA GLN A 145 -1.83 -3.76 -12.90
C GLN A 145 -0.64 -4.67 -13.27
N PHE A 146 -0.14 -5.45 -12.31
CA PHE A 146 0.93 -6.40 -12.57
C PHE A 146 0.50 -7.50 -13.56
N ARG A 147 -0.71 -8.05 -13.41
CA ARG A 147 -1.28 -9.03 -14.35
C ARG A 147 -1.44 -8.43 -15.75
N ALA A 148 -1.98 -7.21 -15.85
CA ALA A 148 -2.15 -6.51 -17.10
C ALA A 148 -0.80 -6.21 -17.79
N ALA A 149 0.21 -5.78 -17.04
CA ALA A 149 1.56 -5.60 -17.57
C ALA A 149 2.17 -6.91 -18.07
N LYS A 150 1.96 -8.02 -17.35
CA LYS A 150 2.40 -9.35 -17.77
C LYS A 150 1.70 -9.80 -19.07
N GLN A 151 0.39 -9.58 -19.19
CA GLN A 151 -0.40 -9.87 -20.39
C GLN A 151 0.03 -9.00 -21.58
N ALA A 152 0.21 -7.69 -21.37
CA ALA A 152 0.69 -6.77 -22.39
C ALA A 152 2.08 -7.17 -22.90
N LYS A 153 2.97 -7.62 -22.01
CA LYS A 153 4.27 -8.17 -22.39
C LYS A 153 4.15 -9.44 -23.24
N GLN A 154 3.25 -10.35 -22.88
CA GLN A 154 3.01 -11.57 -23.67
C GLN A 154 2.51 -11.21 -25.07
N ALA A 155 1.50 -10.34 -25.16
CA ALA A 155 0.98 -9.84 -26.43
C ALA A 155 2.07 -9.16 -27.28
N ALA A 156 2.91 -8.31 -26.68
CA ALA A 156 4.04 -7.67 -27.36
C ALA A 156 5.13 -8.65 -27.85
N THR A 157 5.24 -9.84 -27.22
CA THR A 157 6.17 -10.89 -27.66
C THR A 157 5.58 -11.71 -28.81
N GLU A 158 4.25 -11.78 -28.88
CA GLU A 158 3.49 -12.54 -29.88
C GLU A 158 3.12 -11.70 -31.12
N GLN A 159 3.10 -10.36 -31.00
CA GLN A 159 2.77 -9.40 -32.04
C GLN A 159 3.74 -8.22 -31.99
N GLU A 160 4.64 -8.09 -32.99
CA GLU A 160 5.66 -7.03 -33.05
C GLU A 160 5.06 -5.60 -33.14
N ASP A 161 3.80 -5.48 -33.59
CA ASP A 161 3.17 -4.19 -33.91
C ASP A 161 2.36 -3.56 -32.76
N THR A 162 2.22 -4.21 -31.60
CA THR A 162 1.33 -3.77 -30.51
C THR A 162 2.07 -3.55 -29.18
N VAL A 163 2.99 -2.58 -29.16
CA VAL A 163 3.60 -2.13 -27.89
C VAL A 163 3.14 -0.72 -27.53
N ALA A 164 2.01 -0.62 -26.82
CA ALA A 164 1.63 0.58 -26.09
C ALA A 164 1.74 0.32 -24.58
N ILE A 165 2.94 0.52 -24.02
CA ILE A 165 3.15 0.47 -22.56
C ILE A 165 2.78 1.85 -21.99
N HIS A 166 1.54 2.00 -21.53
CA HIS A 166 1.13 3.17 -20.75
C HIS A 166 1.30 2.90 -19.25
N LEU A 167 2.52 3.10 -18.73
CA LEU A 167 2.81 3.06 -17.29
C LEU A 167 2.76 4.48 -16.73
N ASP A 168 1.58 4.93 -16.26
CA ASP A 168 1.49 6.18 -15.49
C ASP A 168 1.55 5.88 -13.99
N TRP A 169 2.72 6.12 -13.40
CA TRP A 169 3.01 5.94 -11.97
C TRP A 169 2.68 7.19 -11.13
N SER A 170 2.02 8.20 -11.69
CA SER A 170 1.75 9.43 -10.94
C SER A 170 0.51 9.33 -10.06
N GLU A 171 0.62 9.78 -8.80
CA GLU A 171 -0.50 10.01 -7.87
C GLU A 171 -1.56 11.00 -8.42
N ASN A 172 -1.33 11.57 -9.61
CA ASN A 172 -2.11 12.62 -10.25
C ASN A 172 -2.94 12.13 -11.46
N PHE A 173 -3.16 10.82 -11.63
CA PHE A 173 -3.94 10.28 -12.76
C PHE A 173 -5.28 11.01 -12.97
N LYS A 174 -6.04 11.23 -11.90
CA LYS A 174 -7.32 11.97 -11.94
C LYS A 174 -7.16 13.44 -12.37
N LEU A 175 -6.05 14.09 -11.99
CA LEU A 175 -5.75 15.47 -12.35
C LEU A 175 -5.30 15.61 -13.82
N LYS A 176 -4.58 14.61 -14.34
CA LYS A 176 -4.19 14.56 -15.77
C LYS A 176 -5.40 14.32 -16.67
N GLN A 177 -6.28 13.39 -16.30
CA GLN A 177 -7.50 13.11 -17.05
C GLN A 177 -8.42 14.34 -17.13
N ALA A 178 -8.63 15.03 -16.01
CA ALA A 178 -9.43 16.26 -15.96
C ALA A 178 -8.81 17.43 -16.77
N ARG A 179 -7.49 17.46 -16.96
CA ARG A 179 -6.82 18.45 -17.83
C ARG A 179 -6.95 18.10 -19.31
N GLN A 180 -6.94 16.80 -19.65
CA GLN A 180 -7.12 16.34 -21.02
C GLN A 180 -8.58 16.51 -21.50
N GLU A 181 -9.56 16.33 -20.63
CA GLU A 181 -10.98 16.57 -20.94
C GLU A 181 -11.32 18.06 -21.09
N LYS A 182 -10.56 18.96 -20.44
CA LYS A 182 -10.72 20.42 -20.55
C LYS A 182 -9.95 21.05 -21.71
N GLY A 183 -9.10 20.27 -22.39
CA GLY A 183 -8.33 20.70 -23.55
C GLY A 183 -8.91 20.22 -24.89
N LYS A 184 -10.13 19.68 -24.88
CA LYS A 184 -10.92 19.35 -26.08
C LYS A 184 -12.09 20.31 -26.20
#